data_AF-A0A6P8I2M0-F1
#
_entry.id   AF-A0A6P8I2M0-F1
#
_cell.length_a   1.000
_cell.length_b   1.000
_cell.length_c   1.000
_cell.angle_alpha   90.00
_cell.angle_beta   90.00
_cell.angle_gamma   90.00
#
_symmetry.space_group_name_H-M   'P 1'
#
loop_
_entity.id
_entity.type
_entity.pdbx_description
1 polymer ?
#
loop_
_entity_poly.entity_id
_entity_poly.type
_entity_poly.pdbx_seq_one_letter_code
_entity_poly.pdbx_strand_id
1 'polypeptide(L)'
;MAIESKFTTNEIQTICAENHHQIESRFYSWRTKIDAAKECFEVEKILENRIVEIRESYDQEEEAKQKTLEEEWIALVLAKDKNLHQRIDEENTQLKNAHLQQLYLTLEALGTFSFPDTKDAVLRRNLAKMFHQVGKYCTRNNIVTEKCNLNLQNFGLPKDQPMPPPAAPPPPPPPPMIPFCTPKNLHKTPKSRQSPKTQAAPKKMGDCSTLNEQRTPLQVLNQDLLRSIKHCRTVELKSTPLKRSPGGTPAKRQRRLSENDTSDLITIALRRKFRNASVQSPNENKSPNVKSPSLEFP
;
A
#
# COMPACT_ATOMS: atom_id res chain seq x y z
N MET A 1 -7.91 -23.24 -5.47
CA MET A 1 -7.85 -23.22 -6.95
C MET A 1 -8.00 -21.78 -7.38
N ALA A 2 -6.94 -21.15 -7.89
CA ALA A 2 -7.00 -19.81 -8.46
C ALA A 2 -7.45 -19.95 -9.93
N ILE A 3 -8.55 -19.31 -10.29
CA ILE A 3 -8.97 -19.23 -11.69
C ILE A 3 -8.05 -18.18 -12.33
N GLU A 4 -7.14 -18.61 -13.20
CA GLU A 4 -6.32 -17.69 -13.98
C GLU A 4 -7.24 -16.90 -14.92
N SER A 5 -7.47 -15.63 -14.57
CA SER A 5 -8.18 -14.69 -15.43
C SER A 5 -7.38 -14.50 -16.71
N LYS A 6 -7.98 -14.83 -17.86
CA LYS A 6 -7.37 -14.63 -19.19
C LYS A 6 -7.25 -13.17 -19.58
N PHE A 7 -7.88 -12.27 -18.84
CA PHE A 7 -7.88 -10.83 -19.10
C PHE A 7 -6.85 -10.12 -18.25
N THR A 8 -6.08 -9.24 -18.89
CA THR A 8 -5.20 -8.31 -18.17
C THR A 8 -6.04 -7.28 -17.39
N THR A 9 -5.48 -6.74 -16.31
CA THR A 9 -6.17 -5.72 -15.49
C THR A 9 -6.60 -4.52 -16.31
N ASN A 10 -5.79 -4.13 -17.31
CA ASN A 10 -6.11 -3.03 -18.22
C ASN A 10 -7.29 -3.38 -19.15
N GLU A 11 -7.36 -4.59 -19.69
CA GLU A 11 -8.49 -5.01 -20.52
C GLU A 11 -9.79 -5.04 -19.73
N ILE A 12 -9.78 -5.57 -18.50
CA ILE A 12 -10.94 -5.52 -17.61
C ILE A 12 -11.38 -4.07 -17.39
N GLN A 13 -10.43 -3.17 -17.13
CA GLN A 13 -10.71 -1.77 -16.88
C GLN A 13 -11.27 -1.04 -18.11
N THR A 14 -10.75 -1.33 -19.31
CA THR A 14 -11.28 -0.79 -20.57
C THR A 14 -12.68 -1.32 -20.87
N ILE A 15 -12.91 -2.63 -20.72
CA ILE A 15 -14.23 -3.24 -20.90
C ILE A 15 -15.24 -2.66 -19.90
N CYS A 16 -14.85 -2.47 -18.64
CA CYS A 16 -15.70 -1.82 -17.65
C CYS A 16 -16.03 -0.37 -18.04
N ALA A 17 -15.05 0.40 -18.51
CA ALA A 17 -15.24 1.82 -18.87
C ALA A 17 -16.13 2.01 -20.12
N GLU A 18 -15.92 1.22 -21.17
CA GLU A 18 -16.72 1.28 -22.40
C GLU A 18 -18.19 0.89 -22.14
N ASN A 19 -18.40 -0.13 -21.31
CA ASN A 19 -19.75 -0.54 -20.92
C ASN A 19 -20.41 0.45 -19.95
N HIS A 20 -19.64 1.15 -19.10
CA HIS A 20 -20.20 2.10 -18.13
C HIS A 20 -21.01 3.21 -18.82
N HIS A 21 -20.46 3.81 -19.88
CA HIS A 21 -21.14 4.91 -20.57
C HIS A 21 -22.41 4.47 -21.32
N GLN A 22 -22.41 3.28 -21.91
CA GLN A 22 -23.61 2.76 -22.58
C GLN A 22 -24.71 2.40 -21.57
N ILE A 23 -24.31 1.84 -20.43
CA ILE A 23 -25.23 1.41 -19.37
C ILE A 23 -25.78 2.62 -18.61
N GLU A 24 -24.97 3.65 -18.35
CA GLU A 24 -25.42 4.89 -17.70
C GLU A 24 -26.45 5.65 -18.54
N SER A 25 -26.43 5.52 -19.88
CA SER A 25 -27.37 6.20 -20.77
C SER A 25 -28.80 5.63 -20.70
N ARG A 26 -28.97 4.37 -20.27
CA ARG A 26 -30.29 3.71 -20.24
C ARG A 26 -31.10 4.10 -19.01
N PHE A 27 -32.38 4.39 -19.23
CA PHE A 27 -33.33 4.77 -18.19
C PHE A 27 -33.99 3.52 -17.60
N TYR A 28 -33.51 3.08 -16.44
CA TYR A 28 -34.12 1.98 -15.68
C TYR A 28 -35.03 2.51 -14.58
N SER A 29 -36.17 1.86 -14.35
CA SER A 29 -37.18 2.30 -13.38
C SER A 29 -36.69 2.26 -11.93
N TRP A 30 -35.72 1.42 -11.60
CA TRP A 30 -35.11 1.38 -10.27
C TRP A 30 -34.15 2.53 -10.01
N ARG A 31 -33.64 3.22 -11.04
CA ARG A 31 -32.74 4.37 -10.85
C ARG A 31 -33.44 5.55 -10.20
N THR A 32 -34.66 5.84 -10.60
CA THR A 32 -35.45 6.91 -9.96
C THR A 32 -35.72 6.63 -8.49
N LYS A 33 -35.85 5.34 -8.12
CA LYS A 33 -35.97 4.93 -6.71
C LYS A 33 -34.65 5.13 -5.96
N ILE A 34 -33.50 4.84 -6.58
CA ILE A 34 -32.17 5.11 -6.02
C ILE A 34 -31.95 6.62 -5.84
N ASP A 35 -32.28 7.44 -6.85
CA ASP A 35 -32.13 8.89 -6.79
C ASP A 35 -33.01 9.53 -5.71
N ALA A 36 -34.15 8.90 -5.38
CA ALA A 36 -35.03 9.32 -4.30
C ALA A 36 -34.60 8.79 -2.91
N ALA A 37 -33.78 7.74 -2.86
CA ALA A 37 -33.31 7.14 -1.62
C ALA A 37 -32.29 8.07 -0.94
N LYS A 38 -32.38 8.16 0.40
CA LYS A 38 -31.48 9.03 1.17
C LYS A 38 -30.35 8.24 1.82
N GLU A 39 -30.61 6.97 2.13
CA GLU A 39 -29.68 6.11 2.85
C GLU A 39 -29.11 5.01 1.94
N CYS A 40 -27.83 4.71 2.12
CA CYS A 40 -27.14 3.65 1.36
C CYS A 40 -27.80 2.27 1.51
N PHE A 41 -28.39 1.98 2.68
CA PHE A 41 -29.13 0.73 2.91
C PHE A 41 -30.41 0.63 2.07
N GLU A 42 -31.11 1.75 1.85
CA GLU A 42 -32.29 1.77 0.98
C GLU A 42 -31.91 1.46 -0.47
N VAL A 43 -30.79 2.03 -0.94
CA VAL A 43 -30.23 1.74 -2.26
C VAL A 43 -29.91 0.26 -2.41
N GLU A 44 -29.24 -0.34 -1.43
CA GLU A 44 -28.91 -1.78 -1.43
C GLU A 44 -30.18 -2.64 -1.52
N LYS A 45 -31.20 -2.32 -0.73
CA LYS A 45 -32.49 -3.02 -0.77
C LYS A 45 -33.19 -2.91 -2.12
N ILE A 46 -33.18 -1.73 -2.76
CA ILE A 46 -33.75 -1.52 -4.09
C ILE A 46 -33.04 -2.40 -5.12
N LEU A 47 -31.70 -2.41 -5.10
CA LEU A 47 -30.88 -3.20 -6.01
C LEU A 47 -31.14 -4.71 -5.82
N GLU A 48 -31.13 -5.21 -4.58
CA GLU A 48 -31.39 -6.62 -4.29
C GLU A 48 -32.79 -7.06 -4.71
N ASN A 49 -33.82 -6.25 -4.41
CA ASN A 49 -35.18 -6.57 -4.84
C ASN A 49 -35.26 -6.71 -6.36
N ARG A 50 -34.66 -5.78 -7.11
CA ARG A 50 -34.69 -5.84 -8.58
C ARG A 50 -33.90 -7.02 -9.13
N ILE A 51 -32.77 -7.36 -8.52
CA ILE A 51 -31.97 -8.56 -8.83
C ILE A 51 -32.82 -9.82 -8.68
N VAL A 52 -33.59 -9.93 -7.59
CA VAL A 52 -34.51 -11.06 -7.36
C VAL A 52 -35.62 -11.09 -8.41
N GLU A 53 -36.26 -9.96 -8.68
CA GLU A 53 -37.31 -9.86 -9.72
C GLU A 53 -36.81 -10.34 -11.09
N ILE A 54 -35.61 -9.90 -11.51
CA ILE A 54 -35.02 -10.33 -12.79
C ILE A 54 -34.81 -11.84 -12.80
N ARG A 55 -34.25 -12.42 -11.73
CA ARG A 55 -34.02 -13.87 -11.63
C ARG A 55 -35.30 -14.67 -11.71
N GLU A 56 -36.37 -14.22 -11.07
CA GLU A 56 -37.67 -14.90 -11.09
C GLU A 56 -38.34 -14.85 -12.47
N SER A 57 -38.18 -13.75 -13.20
CA SER A 57 -38.79 -13.58 -14.53
C SER A 57 -37.97 -14.17 -15.70
N TYR A 58 -36.66 -14.39 -15.53
CA TYR A 58 -35.74 -14.65 -16.64
C TYR A 58 -36.14 -15.84 -17.53
N ASP A 59 -36.48 -16.98 -16.90
CA ASP A 59 -36.80 -18.22 -17.62
C ASP A 59 -38.19 -18.19 -18.27
N GLN A 60 -39.04 -17.23 -17.92
CA GLN A 60 -40.42 -17.11 -18.39
C GLN A 60 -40.57 -16.17 -19.60
N GLU A 61 -39.54 -15.38 -19.89
CA GLU A 61 -39.58 -14.33 -20.90
C GLU A 61 -39.01 -14.78 -22.25
N GLU A 62 -39.42 -14.10 -23.32
CA GLU A 62 -38.91 -14.33 -24.67
C GLU A 62 -37.44 -13.90 -24.80
N GLU A 63 -36.69 -14.53 -25.72
CA GLU A 63 -35.25 -14.30 -25.94
C GLU A 63 -34.89 -12.81 -26.12
N ALA A 64 -35.73 -12.05 -26.83
CA ALA A 64 -35.53 -10.61 -27.03
C ALA A 64 -35.59 -9.82 -25.71
N LYS A 65 -36.50 -10.22 -24.79
CA LYS A 65 -36.61 -9.62 -23.46
C LYS A 65 -35.52 -10.12 -22.53
N GLN A 66 -35.11 -11.39 -22.63
CA GLN A 66 -33.98 -11.93 -21.88
C GLN A 66 -32.72 -11.10 -22.11
N LYS A 67 -32.41 -10.75 -23.36
CA LYS A 67 -31.28 -9.86 -23.66
C LYS A 67 -31.38 -8.51 -22.94
N THR A 68 -32.57 -7.90 -22.88
CA THR A 68 -32.76 -6.64 -22.14
C THR A 68 -32.60 -6.82 -20.63
N LEU A 69 -33.02 -7.97 -20.08
CA LEU A 69 -32.82 -8.32 -18.68
C LEU A 69 -31.35 -8.59 -18.37
N GLU A 70 -30.57 -9.19 -19.27
CA GLU A 70 -29.13 -9.35 -19.14
C GLU A 70 -28.41 -7.99 -19.08
N GLU A 71 -28.77 -7.07 -19.96
CA GLU A 71 -28.21 -5.71 -19.96
C GLU A 71 -28.58 -4.96 -18.67
N GLU A 72 -29.83 -5.09 -18.20
CA GLU A 72 -30.26 -4.54 -16.92
C GLU A 72 -29.53 -5.19 -15.73
N TRP A 73 -29.30 -6.50 -15.78
CA TRP A 73 -28.57 -7.24 -14.77
C TRP A 73 -27.13 -6.73 -14.63
N ILE A 74 -26.43 -6.52 -15.74
CA ILE A 74 -25.08 -5.93 -15.74
C ILE A 74 -25.13 -4.53 -15.11
N ALA A 75 -26.15 -3.73 -15.44
CA ALA A 75 -26.36 -2.41 -14.84
C ALA A 75 -26.55 -2.46 -13.32
N LEU A 76 -27.30 -3.44 -12.81
CA LEU A 76 -27.50 -3.64 -11.37
C LEU A 76 -26.21 -4.07 -10.67
N VAL A 77 -25.44 -4.96 -11.28
CA VAL A 77 -24.13 -5.39 -10.73
C VAL A 77 -23.18 -4.19 -10.61
N LEU A 78 -23.08 -3.37 -11.66
CA LEU A 78 -22.27 -2.14 -11.63
C LEU A 78 -22.76 -1.14 -10.59
N ALA A 79 -24.08 -0.96 -10.47
CA ALA A 79 -24.66 -0.07 -9.46
C ALA A 79 -24.38 -0.59 -8.04
N LYS A 80 -24.42 -1.91 -7.82
CA LYS A 80 -24.10 -2.53 -6.54
C LYS A 80 -22.62 -2.37 -6.17
N ASP A 81 -21.73 -2.54 -7.14
CA ASP A 81 -20.29 -2.32 -6.95
C ASP A 81 -20.00 -0.86 -6.59
N LYS A 82 -20.61 0.09 -7.31
CA LYS A 82 -20.54 1.52 -7.00
C LYS A 82 -21.05 1.84 -5.58
N ASN A 83 -22.20 1.28 -5.19
CA ASN A 83 -22.77 1.46 -3.85
C ASN A 83 -21.84 0.88 -2.76
N LEU A 84 -21.25 -0.29 -3.01
CA LEU A 84 -20.28 -0.91 -2.11
C LEU A 84 -19.04 -0.03 -1.92
N HIS A 85 -18.48 0.51 -3.01
CA HIS A 85 -17.35 1.41 -2.96
C HIS A 85 -17.67 2.69 -2.16
N GLN A 86 -18.83 3.29 -2.40
CA GLN A 86 -19.29 4.44 -1.62
C GLN A 86 -19.37 4.12 -0.13
N ARG A 87 -19.96 2.98 0.24
CA ARG A 87 -20.05 2.55 1.64
C ARG A 87 -18.67 2.36 2.28
N ILE A 88 -17.73 1.74 1.58
CA ILE A 88 -16.35 1.57 2.06
C ILE A 88 -15.69 2.94 2.30
N ASP A 89 -15.89 3.90 1.40
CA ASP A 89 -15.33 5.25 1.54
C ASP A 89 -15.95 6.02 2.71
N GLU A 90 -17.25 5.87 2.94
CA GLU A 90 -17.97 6.42 4.09
C GLU A 90 -17.45 5.82 5.41
N GLU A 91 -17.35 4.50 5.51
CA GLU A 91 -16.82 3.79 6.68
C GLU A 91 -15.36 4.20 6.96
N ASN A 92 -14.51 4.28 5.93
CA ASN A 92 -13.14 4.75 6.06
C ASN A 92 -13.06 6.19 6.55
N THR A 93 -13.95 7.06 6.06
CA THR A 93 -14.02 8.46 6.49
C THR A 93 -14.44 8.55 7.96
N GLN A 94 -15.43 7.76 8.38
CA GLN A 94 -15.85 7.68 9.78
C GLN A 94 -14.72 7.21 10.70
N LEU A 95 -14.05 6.11 10.33
CA LEU A 95 -12.89 5.58 11.08
C LEU A 95 -11.76 6.61 11.20
N LYS A 96 -11.43 7.29 10.10
CA LYS A 96 -10.42 8.35 10.09
C LYS A 96 -10.81 9.49 11.03
N ASN A 97 -12.07 9.91 11.01
CA ASN A 97 -12.58 10.96 11.88
C ASN A 97 -12.53 10.55 13.36
N ALA A 98 -12.91 9.30 13.68
CA ALA A 98 -12.82 8.75 15.03
C ALA A 98 -11.37 8.72 15.54
N HIS A 99 -10.42 8.26 14.73
CA HIS A 99 -9.00 8.26 15.10
C HIS A 99 -8.44 9.67 15.30
N LEU A 100 -8.85 10.64 14.47
CA LEU A 100 -8.44 12.04 14.64
C LEU A 100 -9.01 12.66 15.91
N GLN A 101 -10.27 12.36 16.24
CA GLN A 101 -10.88 12.78 17.49
C GLN A 101 -10.13 12.18 18.69
N GLN A 102 -9.81 10.89 18.65
CA GLN A 102 -9.01 10.24 19.70
C GLN A 102 -7.62 10.86 19.83
N LEU A 103 -6.95 11.15 18.71
CA LEU A 103 -5.66 11.81 18.70
C LEU A 103 -5.74 13.22 19.29
N TYR A 104 -6.78 13.98 18.94
CA TYR A 104 -7.03 15.31 19.49
C TYR A 104 -7.15 15.27 21.01
N LEU A 105 -8.01 14.40 21.54
CA LEU A 105 -8.24 14.23 22.98
C LEU A 105 -6.96 13.75 23.71
N THR A 106 -6.20 12.84 23.09
CA THR A 106 -4.93 12.37 23.64
C THR A 106 -3.91 13.50 23.73
N LEU A 107 -3.82 14.33 22.69
CA LEU A 107 -2.91 15.49 22.67
C LEU A 107 -3.35 16.59 23.65
N GLU A 108 -4.66 16.79 23.82
CA GLU A 108 -5.21 17.68 24.84
C GLU A 108 -4.81 17.21 26.25
N ALA A 109 -5.01 15.92 26.54
CA ALA A 109 -4.60 15.32 27.80
C ALA A 109 -3.09 15.41 28.02
N LEU A 110 -2.27 15.11 27.01
CA LEU A 110 -0.81 15.25 27.07
C LEU A 110 -0.37 16.70 27.30
N GLY A 111 -1.13 17.68 26.81
CA GLY A 111 -0.89 19.10 27.05
C GLY A 111 -1.00 19.51 28.53
N THR A 112 -1.71 18.72 29.34
CA THR A 112 -1.81 18.93 30.79
C THR A 112 -0.59 18.43 31.56
N PHE A 113 0.27 17.61 30.94
CA PHE A 113 1.47 17.12 31.60
C PHE A 113 2.52 18.23 31.71
N SER A 114 3.03 18.37 32.93
CA SER A 114 4.17 19.25 33.23
C SER A 114 5.46 18.50 32.94
N PHE A 115 6.30 19.05 32.06
CA PHE A 115 7.65 18.55 31.83
C PHE A 115 8.62 19.46 32.58
N PRO A 116 9.13 19.03 33.77
CA PRO A 116 9.98 19.88 34.60
C PRO A 116 11.40 20.05 34.02
N ASP A 117 11.85 19.15 33.15
CA ASP A 117 13.18 19.24 32.55
C ASP A 117 13.17 20.21 31.34
N THR A 118 14.07 21.19 31.39
CA THR A 118 14.37 22.09 30.27
C THR A 118 14.74 21.36 28.97
N LYS A 119 15.25 20.12 29.05
CA LYS A 119 15.58 19.30 27.87
C LYS A 119 14.33 18.88 27.08
N ASP A 120 13.14 18.90 27.70
CA ASP A 120 11.88 18.52 27.07
C ASP A 120 11.20 19.68 26.32
N ALA A 121 11.81 20.88 26.30
CA ALA A 121 11.26 22.05 25.62
C ALA A 121 10.95 21.79 24.13
N VAL A 122 11.78 20.97 23.47
CA VAL A 122 11.58 20.57 22.07
C VAL A 122 10.35 19.68 21.92
N LEU A 123 10.19 18.68 22.81
CA LEU A 123 9.02 17.78 22.81
C LEU A 123 7.74 18.57 23.05
N ARG A 124 7.73 19.46 24.05
CA ARG A 124 6.58 20.32 24.36
C ARG A 124 6.18 21.19 23.18
N ARG A 125 7.16 21.80 22.50
CA ARG A 125 6.91 22.59 21.27
C ARG A 125 6.30 21.73 20.16
N ASN A 126 6.78 20.49 20.00
CA ASN A 126 6.28 19.59 18.96
C ASN A 126 4.87 19.10 19.28
N LEU A 127 4.56 18.75 20.53
CA LEU A 127 3.21 18.39 20.98
C LEU A 127 2.23 19.54 20.74
N ALA A 128 2.58 20.77 21.11
CA ALA A 128 1.75 21.94 20.86
C ALA A 128 1.49 22.18 19.37
N LYS A 129 2.51 22.02 18.52
CA LYS A 129 2.35 22.10 17.05
C LYS A 129 1.41 21.02 16.52
N MET A 130 1.58 19.78 16.98
CA MET A 130 0.75 18.65 16.55
C MET A 130 -0.71 18.86 16.97
N PHE A 131 -0.94 19.25 18.23
CA PHE A 131 -2.26 19.58 18.74
C PHE A 131 -2.94 20.66 17.89
N HIS A 132 -2.23 21.73 17.56
CA HIS A 132 -2.76 22.80 16.71
C HIS A 132 -3.11 22.32 15.29
N GLN A 133 -2.27 21.48 14.69
CA GLN A 133 -2.52 20.95 13.34
C GLN A 133 -3.70 19.99 13.32
N VAL A 134 -3.79 19.08 14.29
CA VAL A 134 -4.92 18.16 14.44
C VAL A 134 -6.20 18.95 14.73
N GLY A 135 -6.15 19.95 15.60
CA GLY A 135 -7.29 20.84 15.88
C GLY A 135 -7.78 21.57 14.63
N LYS A 136 -6.89 22.17 13.85
CA LYS A 136 -7.24 22.80 12.55
C LYS A 136 -7.91 21.83 11.59
N TYR A 137 -7.40 20.60 11.51
CA TYR A 137 -8.00 19.57 10.66
C TYR A 137 -9.41 19.23 11.16
N CYS A 138 -9.59 19.02 12.46
CA CYS A 138 -10.89 18.69 13.05
C CYS A 138 -11.92 19.80 12.78
N THR A 139 -11.56 21.07 12.98
CA THR A 139 -12.44 22.21 12.67
C THR A 139 -12.80 22.29 11.20
N ARG A 140 -11.83 22.10 10.29
CA ARG A 140 -12.09 22.15 8.84
C ARG A 140 -13.04 21.05 8.37
N ASN A 141 -13.01 19.89 9.01
CA ASN A 141 -13.80 18.73 8.63
C ASN A 141 -15.04 18.53 9.53
N ASN A 142 -15.41 19.52 10.34
CA ASN A 142 -16.54 19.45 11.28
C ASN A 142 -16.50 18.21 12.20
N ILE A 143 -15.30 17.76 12.58
CA ILE A 143 -15.15 16.65 13.52
C ILE A 143 -15.47 17.19 14.91
N VAL A 144 -16.51 16.64 15.54
CA VAL A 144 -16.93 17.04 16.89
C VAL A 144 -15.83 16.69 17.89
N THR A 145 -15.18 17.72 18.45
CA THR A 145 -14.13 17.58 19.47
C THR A 145 -14.64 17.92 20.87
N GLU A 146 -15.95 17.85 21.11
CA GLU A 146 -16.50 18.05 22.44
C GLU A 146 -15.86 17.08 23.43
N LYS A 147 -15.57 17.59 24.64
CA LYS A 147 -14.91 16.85 25.72
C LYS A 147 -15.77 15.65 26.14
N CYS A 148 -15.64 14.54 25.43
CA CYS A 148 -16.05 13.26 25.94
C CYS A 148 -15.17 12.97 27.14
N ASN A 149 -15.77 12.89 28.34
CA ASN A 149 -15.11 12.34 29.52
C ASN A 149 -14.47 11.01 29.09
N LEU A 150 -13.14 10.99 29.00
CA LEU A 150 -12.34 9.82 28.64
C LEU A 150 -12.53 8.74 29.71
N ASN A 151 -13.64 8.01 29.67
CA ASN A 151 -13.67 6.66 30.16
C ASN A 151 -12.87 5.84 29.15
N LEU A 152 -11.56 5.79 29.38
CA LEU A 152 -10.60 4.93 28.71
C LEU A 152 -10.84 3.45 29.12
N GLN A 153 -12.09 3.00 29.10
CA GLN A 153 -12.49 1.61 29.29
C GLN A 153 -13.13 1.13 27.98
N ASN A 154 -12.72 -0.05 27.54
CA ASN A 154 -13.29 -0.85 26.47
C ASN A 154 -12.79 -0.57 25.05
N PHE A 155 -11.49 -0.79 24.83
CA PHE A 155 -11.13 -1.67 23.73
C PHE A 155 -11.56 -3.09 24.13
N GLY A 156 -12.60 -3.61 23.47
CA GLY A 156 -13.25 -4.86 23.81
C GLY A 156 -12.30 -6.06 23.84
N LEU A 157 -12.04 -6.55 25.04
CA LEU A 157 -11.84 -7.98 25.28
C LEU A 157 -13.23 -8.56 25.63
N PRO A 158 -13.67 -9.69 25.05
CA PRO A 158 -14.92 -10.32 25.46
C PRO A 158 -14.81 -10.73 26.92
N LYS A 159 -15.52 -10.02 27.79
CA LYS A 159 -15.59 -10.28 29.22
C LYS A 159 -16.82 -11.15 29.43
N ASP A 160 -16.61 -12.47 29.33
CA ASP A 160 -17.37 -13.53 30.03
C ASP A 160 -16.88 -14.90 29.54
N GLN A 161 -15.72 -15.32 30.03
CA GLN A 161 -15.39 -16.73 30.19
C GLN A 161 -14.87 -16.95 31.62
N PRO A 162 -15.39 -17.93 32.37
CA PRO A 162 -14.83 -18.27 33.68
C PRO A 162 -13.41 -18.79 33.51
N MET A 163 -12.46 -18.15 34.19
CA MET A 163 -11.05 -18.56 34.22
C MET A 163 -10.93 -19.93 34.92
N PRO A 164 -10.20 -20.91 34.36
CA PRO A 164 -9.82 -22.10 35.11
C PRO A 164 -8.89 -21.72 36.29
N PRO A 165 -8.92 -22.48 37.41
CA PRO A 165 -8.08 -22.18 38.57
C PRO A 165 -6.59 -22.21 38.19
N PRO A 166 -5.76 -21.36 38.80
CA PRO A 166 -4.34 -21.28 38.49
C PRO A 166 -3.65 -22.61 38.81
N ALA A 167 -2.95 -23.19 37.83
CA ALA A 167 -2.05 -24.30 38.07
C ALA A 167 -0.94 -23.87 39.03
N ALA A 168 -0.56 -24.75 39.96
CA ALA A 168 0.55 -24.52 40.88
C ALA A 168 1.82 -24.15 40.09
N PRO A 169 2.60 -23.15 40.55
CA PRO A 169 3.81 -22.75 39.87
C PRO A 169 4.77 -23.94 39.77
N PRO A 170 5.44 -24.14 38.62
CA PRO A 170 6.46 -25.17 38.50
C PRO A 170 7.59 -24.92 39.51
N PRO A 171 8.23 -25.97 40.04
CA PRO A 171 9.36 -25.82 40.93
C PRO A 171 10.45 -24.97 40.26
N PRO A 172 11.15 -24.11 41.02
CA PRO A 172 12.20 -23.27 40.47
C PRO A 172 13.32 -24.13 39.85
N PRO A 173 13.87 -23.73 38.70
CA PRO A 173 14.98 -24.43 38.09
C PRO A 173 16.22 -24.38 39.01
N PRO A 174 17.05 -25.44 39.01
CA PRO A 174 18.28 -25.46 39.79
C PRO A 174 19.24 -24.34 39.35
N PRO A 175 20.00 -23.74 40.28
CA PRO A 175 20.92 -22.65 39.96
C PRO A 175 22.06 -23.12 39.03
N PRO A 176 22.45 -22.33 38.03
CA PRO A 176 23.58 -22.64 37.17
C PRO A 176 24.90 -22.52 37.97
N MET A 177 25.71 -23.58 37.93
CA MET A 177 27.07 -23.54 38.46
C MET A 177 27.95 -22.68 37.55
N ILE A 178 28.53 -21.62 38.12
CA ILE A 178 29.45 -20.72 37.44
C ILE A 178 30.87 -21.28 37.60
N PRO A 179 31.59 -21.61 36.51
CA PRO A 179 33.03 -21.82 36.59
C PRO A 179 33.75 -20.46 36.59
N PHE A 180 34.55 -20.25 37.63
CA PHE A 180 35.57 -19.21 37.73
C PHE A 180 36.59 -19.34 36.59
N CYS A 181 36.99 -18.21 35.97
CA CYS A 181 38.36 -17.97 35.49
C CYS A 181 38.62 -16.49 35.12
N THR A 182 39.43 -15.85 35.97
CA THR A 182 40.47 -14.81 35.83
C THR A 182 40.65 -13.91 34.58
N PRO A 183 41.15 -12.66 34.77
CA PRO A 183 41.34 -11.64 33.72
C PRO A 183 42.75 -11.59 33.13
N LYS A 184 42.91 -11.06 31.90
CA LYS A 184 44.19 -10.57 31.36
C LYS A 184 44.02 -9.30 30.50
N ASN A 185 44.31 -8.16 31.15
CA ASN A 185 45.22 -7.06 30.75
C ASN A 185 45.39 -6.60 29.28
N LEU A 186 45.27 -5.26 29.14
CA LEU A 186 46.13 -4.28 28.44
C LEU A 186 46.39 -4.44 26.93
N HIS A 187 46.07 -3.40 26.14
CA HIS A 187 47.07 -2.49 25.56
C HIS A 187 46.46 -1.26 24.85
N LYS A 188 47.32 -0.25 24.70
CA LYS A 188 47.12 1.19 24.47
C LYS A 188 46.90 1.58 22.98
N THR A 189 46.32 2.77 22.80
CA THR A 189 46.36 3.76 21.67
C THR A 189 47.70 3.84 20.90
N PRO A 190 47.88 4.47 19.68
CA PRO A 190 47.25 5.76 19.25
C PRO A 190 47.09 6.10 17.71
N LYS A 191 46.39 7.23 17.46
CA LYS A 191 46.48 8.29 16.40
C LYS A 191 47.07 8.02 14.98
N SER A 192 46.37 8.52 13.94
CA SER A 192 46.87 9.46 12.88
C SER A 192 45.77 9.72 11.83
N ARG A 193 45.17 10.91 11.67
CA ARG A 193 45.54 12.09 10.85
C ARG A 193 45.83 11.78 9.35
N GLN A 194 44.99 12.30 8.44
CA GLN A 194 45.31 13.18 7.30
C GLN A 194 44.32 13.05 6.11
N SER A 195 43.74 14.19 5.71
CA SER A 195 43.22 14.50 4.37
C SER A 195 44.39 14.90 3.43
N PRO A 196 44.26 14.87 2.08
CA PRO A 196 43.91 16.12 1.37
C PRO A 196 43.19 16.03 0.00
N LYS A 197 42.53 17.16 -0.34
CA LYS A 197 42.20 17.83 -1.62
C LYS A 197 42.56 17.20 -2.99
N THR A 198 41.63 17.36 -3.96
CA THR A 198 41.89 17.76 -5.37
C THR A 198 40.55 18.19 -6.00
N GLN A 199 40.25 19.49 -6.16
CA GLN A 199 40.48 20.39 -7.31
C GLN A 199 39.83 19.99 -8.66
N ALA A 200 39.21 21.00 -9.26
CA ALA A 200 38.30 20.96 -10.41
C ALA A 200 39.00 21.20 -11.76
N ALA A 201 38.39 20.76 -12.87
CA ALA A 201 38.28 21.48 -14.16
C ALA A 201 37.44 20.68 -15.19
N PRO A 202 36.59 21.33 -16.01
CA PRO A 202 35.86 20.71 -17.11
C PRO A 202 36.58 20.89 -18.46
N LYS A 203 36.51 19.91 -19.36
CA LYS A 203 36.89 20.05 -20.78
C LYS A 203 35.71 19.71 -21.69
N LYS A 204 35.54 20.55 -22.70
CA LYS A 204 34.47 20.57 -23.71
C LYS A 204 34.84 19.75 -24.97
N MET A 205 33.78 19.40 -25.71
CA MET A 205 33.66 19.20 -27.16
C MET A 205 34.24 17.93 -27.82
N GLY A 206 33.37 17.32 -28.64
CA GLY A 206 33.68 16.34 -29.68
C GLY A 206 32.39 15.94 -30.38
N ASP A 207 32.04 16.65 -31.45
CA ASP A 207 30.94 16.35 -32.38
C ASP A 207 31.06 14.95 -33.00
N CYS A 208 29.92 14.28 -33.22
CA CYS A 208 29.83 13.17 -34.15
C CYS A 208 28.42 13.07 -34.76
N SER A 209 28.28 13.68 -35.94
CA SER A 209 27.71 13.15 -37.19
C SER A 209 26.46 12.26 -37.16
N THR A 210 25.37 12.82 -37.71
CA THR A 210 24.43 12.27 -38.71
C THR A 210 24.16 10.76 -38.75
N LEU A 211 22.90 10.38 -38.54
CA LEU A 211 22.25 9.33 -39.33
C LEU A 211 20.74 9.60 -39.43
N ASN A 212 20.27 9.63 -40.67
CA ASN A 212 18.88 9.70 -41.08
C ASN A 212 18.09 8.52 -40.53
N GLU A 213 17.05 8.78 -39.75
CA GLU A 213 15.96 7.82 -39.55
C GLU A 213 14.61 8.53 -39.72
N GLN A 214 13.86 8.03 -40.68
CA GLN A 214 12.49 8.39 -40.99
C GLN A 214 11.63 8.31 -39.71
N ARG A 215 11.01 9.42 -39.31
CA ARG A 215 10.01 9.43 -38.24
C ARG A 215 8.63 9.78 -38.80
N THR A 216 7.66 8.94 -38.44
CA THR A 216 6.22 9.14 -38.56
C THR A 216 5.78 10.49 -38.01
N PRO A 217 4.73 11.12 -38.58
CA PRO A 217 4.26 12.43 -38.13
C PRO A 217 3.66 12.31 -36.72
N LEU A 218 4.42 12.73 -35.71
CA LEU A 218 4.00 12.78 -34.31
C LEU A 218 3.08 14.00 -34.09
N GLN A 219 1.88 13.73 -33.59
CA GLN A 219 0.89 14.72 -33.19
C GLN A 219 1.49 15.85 -32.35
N VAL A 220 1.03 17.07 -32.63
CA VAL A 220 1.43 18.36 -32.05
C VAL A 220 1.42 18.37 -30.51
N LEU A 221 0.62 17.50 -29.87
CA LEU A 221 0.49 17.38 -28.42
C LEU A 221 1.80 17.00 -27.69
N ASN A 222 2.74 16.34 -28.38
CA ASN A 222 4.02 15.91 -27.79
C ASN A 222 5.14 16.97 -27.84
N GLN A 223 4.91 18.12 -28.49
CA GLN A 223 5.98 19.12 -28.65
C GLN A 223 6.33 19.85 -27.35
N ASP A 224 5.37 20.07 -26.46
CA ASP A 224 5.64 20.74 -25.18
C ASP A 224 6.35 19.80 -24.21
N LEU A 225 6.00 18.51 -24.21
CA LEU A 225 6.74 17.48 -23.49
C LEU A 225 8.18 17.36 -24.00
N LEU A 226 8.39 17.30 -25.32
CA LEU A 226 9.72 17.27 -25.92
C LEU A 226 10.52 18.55 -25.67
N ARG A 227 9.87 19.72 -25.64
CA ARG A 227 10.52 20.98 -25.23
C ARG A 227 10.91 20.96 -23.76
N SER A 228 10.06 20.41 -22.90
CA SER A 228 10.36 20.25 -21.47
C SER A 228 11.54 19.30 -21.22
N ILE A 229 11.62 18.20 -21.96
CA ILE A 229 12.73 17.23 -21.89
C ILE A 229 14.03 17.83 -22.44
N LYS A 230 13.97 18.62 -23.53
CA LYS A 230 15.15 19.33 -24.07
C LYS A 230 15.66 20.45 -23.16
N HIS A 231 14.76 21.17 -22.47
CA HIS A 231 15.14 22.27 -21.57
C HIS A 231 15.56 21.77 -20.18
N CYS A 232 15.00 20.65 -19.72
CA CYS A 232 15.39 20.03 -18.46
C CYS A 232 16.38 18.90 -18.71
N ARG A 233 17.67 19.23 -18.56
CA ARG A 233 18.77 18.30 -18.24
C ARG A 233 19.36 17.50 -19.41
N THR A 234 20.40 18.08 -20.00
CA THR A 234 21.70 17.41 -20.20
C THR A 234 22.33 16.99 -18.86
N VAL A 235 21.59 16.24 -18.03
CA VAL A 235 22.22 15.44 -16.99
C VAL A 235 22.65 14.18 -17.73
N GLU A 236 23.89 14.20 -18.20
CA GLU A 236 24.60 12.99 -18.62
C GLU A 236 24.33 11.92 -17.58
N LEU A 237 23.53 10.91 -17.95
CA LEU A 237 23.36 9.72 -17.14
C LEU A 237 24.74 9.07 -17.09
N LYS A 238 25.49 9.34 -16.02
CA LYS A 238 26.80 8.75 -15.77
C LYS A 238 26.68 7.24 -15.97
N SER A 239 27.40 6.72 -16.97
CA SER A 239 27.57 5.28 -17.16
C SER A 239 28.11 4.68 -15.86
N THR A 240 27.25 4.01 -15.11
CA THR A 240 27.67 3.23 -13.95
C THR A 240 28.18 1.88 -14.46
N PRO A 241 29.46 1.53 -14.25
CA PRO A 241 30.00 0.22 -14.63
C PRO A 241 29.46 -0.85 -13.68
N LEU A 242 28.20 -1.23 -13.87
CA LEU A 242 27.56 -2.35 -13.20
C LEU A 242 27.59 -3.54 -14.15
N LYS A 243 28.13 -4.66 -13.70
CA LYS A 243 28.09 -5.92 -14.45
C LYS A 243 26.61 -6.28 -14.70
N ARG A 244 26.25 -6.45 -15.97
CA ARG A 244 24.90 -6.84 -16.40
C ARG A 244 24.89 -8.33 -16.77
N SER A 245 23.76 -9.00 -16.55
CA SER A 245 23.54 -10.33 -17.13
C SER A 245 23.32 -10.22 -18.65
N PRO A 246 23.42 -11.33 -19.41
CA PRO A 246 23.33 -11.31 -20.89
C PRO A 246 22.05 -10.65 -21.45
N GLY A 247 20.95 -10.64 -20.69
CA GLY A 247 19.68 -9.96 -21.05
C GLY A 247 19.56 -8.49 -20.63
N GLY A 248 20.67 -7.77 -20.37
CA GLY A 248 20.68 -6.33 -20.15
C GLY A 248 20.12 -5.82 -18.82
N THR A 249 19.51 -6.70 -18.00
CA THR A 249 18.98 -6.35 -16.68
C THR A 249 20.13 -6.11 -15.69
N PRO A 250 20.18 -4.96 -15.00
CA PRO A 250 21.16 -4.74 -13.94
C PRO A 250 20.98 -5.80 -12.85
N ALA A 251 22.05 -6.54 -12.53
CA ALA A 251 22.02 -7.47 -11.41
C ALA A 251 21.76 -6.66 -10.13
N LYS A 252 20.56 -6.79 -9.54
CA LYS A 252 20.21 -6.12 -8.29
C LYS A 252 21.19 -6.56 -7.21
N ARG A 253 22.08 -5.65 -6.78
CA ARG A 253 22.98 -5.90 -5.67
C ARG A 253 22.12 -5.99 -4.40
N GLN A 254 22.15 -7.14 -3.75
CA GLN A 254 21.45 -7.31 -2.47
C GLN A 254 22.06 -6.33 -1.46
N ARG A 255 21.29 -5.33 -1.03
CA ARG A 255 21.71 -4.35 -0.01
C ARG A 255 22.02 -5.10 1.28
N ARG A 256 23.16 -4.77 1.93
CA ARG A 256 23.46 -5.23 3.28
C ARG A 256 22.54 -4.48 4.26
N LEU A 257 21.79 -5.22 5.06
CA LEU A 257 20.92 -4.65 6.09
C LEU A 257 21.79 -4.08 7.22
N SER A 258 21.49 -2.86 7.66
CA SER A 258 22.16 -2.16 8.75
C SER A 258 21.35 -2.25 10.04
N GLU A 259 21.98 -2.46 11.19
CA GLU A 259 21.28 -2.46 12.50
C GLU A 259 20.93 -1.06 13.00
N ASN A 260 21.43 0.00 12.34
CA ASN A 260 21.19 1.39 12.73
C ASN A 260 20.00 2.04 12.00
N ASP A 261 19.41 1.35 11.01
CA ASP A 261 18.28 1.85 10.21
C ASP A 261 17.01 1.13 10.65
N THR A 262 15.96 1.89 11.01
CA THR A 262 14.69 1.34 11.51
C THR A 262 13.99 0.45 10.49
N SER A 263 14.13 0.75 9.21
CA SER A 263 13.57 -0.05 8.11
C SER A 263 14.26 -1.41 7.96
N ASP A 264 15.58 -1.43 8.11
CA ASP A 264 16.40 -2.65 8.08
C ASP A 264 16.16 -3.49 9.35
N LEU A 265 15.97 -2.87 10.52
CA LEU A 265 15.58 -3.52 11.78
C LEU A 265 14.26 -4.30 11.64
N ILE A 266 13.24 -3.69 11.03
CA ILE A 266 11.96 -4.36 10.75
C ILE A 266 12.20 -5.56 9.83
N THR A 267 13.02 -5.39 8.79
CA THR A 267 13.37 -6.47 7.85
C THR A 267 14.09 -7.62 8.53
N ILE A 268 15.04 -7.32 9.42
CA ILE A 268 15.77 -8.32 10.24
C ILE A 268 14.80 -9.04 11.19
N ALA A 269 13.89 -8.30 11.84
CA ALA A 269 12.90 -8.86 12.76
C ALA A 269 11.93 -9.81 12.04
N LEU A 270 11.40 -9.43 10.88
CA LEU A 270 10.55 -10.28 10.06
C LEU A 270 11.30 -11.55 9.60
N ARG A 271 12.54 -11.41 9.12
CA ARG A 271 13.37 -12.57 8.76
C ARG A 271 13.60 -13.52 9.92
N ARG A 272 13.82 -13.00 11.13
CA ARG A 272 13.96 -13.83 12.35
C ARG A 272 12.64 -14.52 12.71
N LYS A 273 11.51 -13.79 12.68
CA LYS A 273 10.17 -14.30 13.01
C LYS A 273 9.73 -15.44 12.09
N PHE A 274 10.04 -15.33 10.80
CA PHE A 274 9.66 -16.32 9.80
C PHE A 274 10.80 -17.28 9.41
N ARG A 275 11.92 -17.29 10.15
CA ARG A 275 13.07 -18.17 9.85
C ARG A 275 12.71 -19.65 9.86
N ASN A 276 11.76 -20.03 10.71
CA ASN A 276 11.31 -21.41 10.89
C ASN A 276 9.91 -21.66 10.30
N ALA A 277 9.30 -20.66 9.66
CA ALA A 277 8.11 -20.90 8.88
C ALA A 277 8.56 -21.81 7.73
N SER A 278 8.15 -23.08 7.75
CA SER A 278 8.30 -23.98 6.62
C SER A 278 7.49 -23.39 5.47
N VAL A 279 8.15 -22.59 4.66
CA VAL A 279 7.60 -22.06 3.43
C VAL A 279 7.56 -23.24 2.46
N GLN A 280 6.49 -24.04 2.53
CA GLN A 280 5.97 -24.70 1.34
C GLN A 280 5.39 -23.60 0.43
N SER A 281 6.26 -22.71 -0.06
CA SER A 281 5.92 -21.91 -1.24
C SER A 281 5.93 -22.89 -2.41
N PRO A 282 4.88 -22.91 -3.25
CA PRO A 282 4.93 -23.61 -4.52
C PRO A 282 6.22 -23.21 -5.24
N ASN A 283 7.05 -24.20 -5.51
CA ASN A 283 8.35 -24.03 -6.12
C ASN A 283 8.15 -23.91 -7.63
N GLU A 284 7.52 -22.81 -8.10
CA GLU A 284 7.14 -22.63 -9.51
C GLU A 284 8.27 -22.14 -10.42
N ASN A 285 9.51 -22.08 -9.94
CA ASN A 285 10.66 -21.67 -10.77
C ASN A 285 11.69 -22.80 -10.97
N LYS A 286 11.21 -23.99 -11.33
CA LYS A 286 12.02 -24.92 -12.12
C LYS A 286 11.48 -24.93 -13.54
N SER A 287 11.98 -24.03 -14.38
CA SER A 287 11.80 -24.14 -15.82
C SER A 287 12.29 -25.52 -16.27
N PRO A 288 11.53 -26.26 -17.10
CA PRO A 288 12.01 -27.51 -17.66
C PRO A 288 13.25 -27.22 -18.49
N ASN A 289 14.35 -27.89 -18.17
CA ASN A 289 15.50 -28.00 -19.04
C ASN A 289 15.05 -28.80 -20.27
N VAL A 290 14.55 -28.11 -21.30
CA VAL A 290 14.24 -28.70 -22.60
C VAL A 290 15.58 -29.08 -23.23
N LYS A 291 16.01 -30.32 -23.00
CA LYS A 291 16.96 -30.97 -23.90
C LYS A 291 16.22 -31.18 -25.22
N SER A 292 16.55 -30.36 -26.21
CA SER A 292 16.12 -30.57 -27.59
C SER A 292 16.58 -31.96 -28.05
N PRO A 293 15.68 -32.83 -28.54
CA PRO A 293 16.10 -34.01 -29.26
C PRO A 293 16.61 -33.59 -30.64
N SER A 294 17.86 -33.94 -30.94
CA SER A 294 18.42 -33.91 -32.29
C SER A 294 17.65 -34.92 -33.14
N LEU A 295 16.83 -34.42 -34.06
CA LEU A 295 16.39 -35.19 -35.21
C LEU A 295 17.54 -35.21 -36.21
N GLU A 296 18.37 -36.26 -36.12
CA GLU A 296 19.03 -36.82 -37.30
C GLU A 296 17.93 -37.47 -38.15
N PHE A 297 17.84 -37.08 -39.42
CA PHE A 297 17.46 -38.00 -40.48
C PHE A 297 18.33 -37.69 -41.72
N PRO A 298 18.78 -38.73 -42.45
CA PRO A 298 19.57 -38.62 -43.67
C PRO A 298 18.83 -37.96 -44.85
#